data_AF-A0A238WBU5-F1
#
_entry.id   AF-A0A238WBU5-F1
#
_cell.length_a   1.000
_cell.length_b   1.000
_cell.length_c   1.000
_cell.angle_alpha   90.00
_cell.angle_beta   90.00
_cell.angle_gamma   90.00
#
_symmetry.space_group_name_H-M   'P 1'
#
loop_
_entity.id
_entity.type
_entity.pdbx_description
1 polymer ?
#
loop_
_entity_poly.entity_id
_entity_poly.type
_entity_poly.pdbx_seq_one_letter_code
_entity_poly.pdbx_strand_id
1 'polypeptide(L)'
;MAERPSWATMDDTSGVVDAEDARITLGMLLLPSATITSRGGFRPSSGDPGRVRASSTPDTQVHTEEFALALPPERGTGSYFCVLDAEKDTDILGDHPADSTDDRHDLIVVQQSDTYYGDAETKLLVRHVVGTPSSDPQDPDVDGSPDYIRLARVLVQADATEITDSDITDLRSEDTGETVALGGTLPVNDDVERDEIANPYTGLGVYRKDLQAIEFWNGSEYRPPHRPPQVEVFEGTSSDESYTWNKPAGVTYVLVEIAGGGGGGAGAASTGDGEYSSGSGGGAGGYSRKIIPAADLGSSESVQSGGYGFGSGFSDGGDGGVTEFGTHCSANGGEGGTESLGTGSSGASGGQGGTATGGDVNIEGQDGGARYRNGGAGIVWGGGGGSNQLGVGDDPGPKSPGSTYFLGDNGNGYGSGGGGAANQPNQDSHAGGDGAPGVVFVTSFF
;
A
#
# COMPACT_ATOMS: atom_id res chain seq x y z
N MET A 1 21.43 -42.35 19.00
CA MET A 1 21.66 -40.99 19.51
C MET A 1 21.05 -40.07 18.47
N ALA A 2 20.08 -39.27 18.88
CA ALA A 2 19.32 -38.40 17.97
C ALA A 2 20.10 -37.11 17.65
N GLU A 3 20.99 -36.69 18.56
CA GLU A 3 21.89 -35.58 18.29
C GLU A 3 22.95 -35.99 17.27
N ARG A 4 23.07 -35.18 16.22
CA ARG A 4 24.12 -35.29 15.22
C ARG A 4 25.08 -34.11 15.39
N PRO A 5 26.33 -34.35 15.80
CA PRO A 5 27.34 -33.29 15.86
C PRO A 5 27.48 -32.63 14.50
N SER A 6 27.69 -31.31 14.50
CA SER A 6 28.00 -30.60 13.26
C SER A 6 29.30 -31.14 12.67
N TRP A 7 29.28 -31.52 11.40
CA TRP A 7 30.50 -31.92 10.67
C TRP A 7 31.56 -30.80 10.67
N ALA A 8 31.13 -29.54 10.82
CA ALA A 8 31.98 -28.36 10.94
C ALA A 8 32.70 -28.24 12.32
N THR A 9 32.79 -29.35 13.05
CA THR A 9 33.60 -29.51 14.28
C THR A 9 34.58 -30.68 14.18
N MET A 10 34.62 -31.37 13.03
CA MET A 10 35.46 -32.53 12.81
C MET A 10 36.71 -32.13 12.04
N ASP A 11 37.88 -32.43 12.59
CA ASP A 11 39.14 -32.33 11.86
C ASP A 11 39.39 -33.62 11.08
N ASP A 12 39.72 -33.48 9.79
CA ASP A 12 40.24 -34.62 9.03
C ASP A 12 41.63 -34.99 9.55
N THR A 13 41.83 -36.26 9.89
CA THR A 13 43.14 -36.86 10.20
C THR A 13 44.22 -36.61 9.15
N SER A 14 43.85 -36.31 7.91
CA SER A 14 44.79 -35.96 6.83
C SER A 14 45.19 -34.47 6.80
N GLY A 15 44.47 -33.60 7.54
CA GLY A 15 44.74 -32.16 7.65
C GLY A 15 44.41 -31.33 6.41
N VAL A 16 43.56 -31.85 5.51
CA VAL A 16 43.22 -31.18 4.23
C VAL A 16 42.05 -30.20 4.37
N VAL A 17 41.16 -30.42 5.33
CA VAL A 17 40.07 -29.52 5.72
C VAL A 17 40.00 -29.55 7.24
N ASP A 18 40.15 -28.40 7.89
CA ASP A 18 39.96 -28.27 9.33
C ASP A 18 38.54 -27.79 9.68
N ALA A 19 38.20 -27.83 10.97
CA ALA A 19 36.89 -27.40 11.45
C ALA A 19 36.57 -25.93 11.10
N GLU A 20 37.59 -25.06 10.98
CA GLU A 20 37.41 -23.66 10.62
C GLU A 20 37.06 -23.50 9.13
N ASP A 21 37.77 -24.18 8.23
CA ASP A 21 37.50 -24.22 6.79
C ASP A 21 36.07 -24.70 6.48
N ALA A 22 35.61 -25.72 7.22
CA ALA A 22 34.26 -26.26 7.11
C ALA A 22 33.19 -25.23 7.51
N ARG A 23 33.37 -24.53 8.64
CA ARG A 23 32.44 -23.49 9.12
C ARG A 23 32.38 -22.30 8.19
N ILE A 24 33.52 -21.89 7.62
CA ILE A 24 33.61 -20.76 6.69
C ILE A 24 32.86 -21.07 5.39
N THR A 25 33.08 -22.27 4.83
CA THR A 25 32.41 -22.71 3.59
C THR A 25 30.89 -22.72 3.76
N LEU A 26 30.42 -23.10 4.94
CA LEU A 26 29.00 -23.15 5.27
C LEU A 26 28.41 -21.77 5.54
N GLY A 27 29.16 -20.88 6.20
CA GLY A 27 28.76 -19.50 6.46
C GLY A 27 28.45 -18.72 5.18
N MET A 28 29.17 -19.00 4.09
CA MET A 28 28.91 -18.40 2.77
C MET A 28 27.52 -18.73 2.21
N LEU A 29 26.92 -19.86 2.61
CA LEU A 29 25.58 -20.24 2.18
C LEU A 29 24.49 -19.48 2.92
N LEU A 30 24.80 -18.76 4.00
CA LEU A 30 23.80 -18.11 4.84
C LEU A 30 23.78 -16.58 4.69
N LEU A 31 24.90 -15.90 4.39
CA LEU A 31 24.90 -14.47 4.06
C LEU A 31 26.09 -14.05 3.17
N PRO A 32 25.93 -13.04 2.29
CA PRO A 32 26.96 -12.57 1.36
C PRO A 32 27.65 -11.28 1.88
N SER A 33 28.07 -11.25 3.15
CA SER A 33 28.84 -10.12 3.68
C SER A 33 30.33 -10.27 3.34
N ALA A 34 31.06 -9.16 3.25
CA ALA A 34 32.52 -9.15 3.07
C ALA A 34 33.25 -9.80 4.27
N THR A 35 32.55 -9.94 5.40
CA THR A 35 32.96 -10.73 6.57
C THR A 35 32.08 -11.98 6.62
N ILE A 36 32.65 -13.16 6.89
CA ILE A 36 31.94 -14.46 6.91
C ILE A 36 31.05 -14.55 8.17
N THR A 37 29.99 -13.76 8.22
CA THR A 37 28.98 -13.77 9.28
C THR A 37 27.75 -14.49 8.78
N SER A 38 27.25 -15.46 9.52
CA SER A 38 26.09 -16.28 9.18
C SER A 38 24.86 -15.86 9.99
N ARG A 39 23.66 -15.90 9.41
CA ARG A 39 22.42 -15.76 10.18
C ARG A 39 22.15 -17.07 10.91
N GLY A 40 22.17 -17.03 12.24
CA GLY A 40 21.71 -18.13 13.07
C GLY A 40 20.20 -18.31 12.97
N GLY A 41 19.73 -19.54 13.17
CA GLY A 41 18.30 -19.81 13.24
C GLY A 41 17.91 -21.22 12.84
N PHE A 42 16.67 -21.55 13.15
CA PHE A 42 16.06 -22.82 12.77
C PHE A 42 15.74 -22.82 11.28
N ARG A 43 15.96 -23.96 10.63
CA ARG A 43 15.49 -24.16 9.27
C ARG A 43 13.96 -24.35 9.30
N PRO A 44 13.19 -23.58 8.51
CA PRO A 44 11.75 -23.79 8.40
C PRO A 44 11.42 -25.24 7.98
N SER A 45 10.41 -25.83 8.62
CA SER A 45 9.92 -27.18 8.33
C SER A 45 8.40 -27.26 8.43
N SER A 46 7.80 -28.40 8.09
CA SER A 46 6.35 -28.62 8.26
C SER A 46 5.89 -28.74 9.72
N GLY A 47 6.82 -28.89 10.67
CA GLY A 47 6.57 -28.89 12.11
C GLY A 47 7.01 -27.59 12.77
N ASP A 48 7.27 -27.64 14.08
CA ASP A 48 7.77 -26.51 14.87
C ASP A 48 9.17 -26.81 15.43
N PRO A 49 10.24 -26.56 14.65
CA PRO A 49 11.58 -27.10 14.91
C PRO A 49 12.15 -26.69 16.27
N GLY A 50 12.50 -27.67 17.10
CA GLY A 50 13.12 -27.42 18.40
C GLY A 50 12.18 -26.88 19.47
N ARG A 51 10.87 -26.89 19.21
CA ARG A 51 9.86 -26.58 20.22
C ARG A 51 9.98 -27.57 21.37
N VAL A 52 9.89 -27.06 22.59
CA VAL A 52 9.77 -27.87 23.80
C VAL A 52 8.31 -27.91 24.23
N ARG A 53 7.79 -29.09 24.53
CA ARG A 53 6.42 -29.30 25.00
C ARG A 53 6.34 -30.34 26.10
N ALA A 54 5.31 -30.27 26.93
CA ALA A 54 5.03 -31.31 27.91
C ALA A 54 4.34 -32.53 27.26
N SER A 55 4.30 -33.63 28.00
CA SER A 55 3.49 -34.80 27.65
C SER A 55 2.01 -34.43 27.55
N SER A 56 1.29 -35.03 26.59
CA SER A 56 -0.16 -34.86 26.46
C SER A 56 -0.94 -35.33 27.70
N THR A 57 -0.38 -36.28 28.44
CA THR A 57 -0.74 -36.59 29.83
C THR A 57 0.44 -36.13 30.68
N PRO A 58 0.30 -35.09 31.51
CA PRO A 58 1.41 -34.54 32.27
C PRO A 58 2.20 -35.60 33.05
N ASP A 59 3.52 -35.47 33.01
CA ASP A 59 4.48 -36.31 33.72
C ASP A 59 5.72 -35.48 34.05
N THR A 60 6.83 -36.12 34.42
CA THR A 60 8.05 -35.41 34.81
C THR A 60 8.87 -34.92 33.61
N GLN A 61 8.44 -35.18 32.37
CA GLN A 61 9.25 -35.00 31.17
C GLN A 61 8.79 -33.85 30.29
N VAL A 62 9.73 -33.35 29.51
CA VAL A 62 9.48 -32.48 28.36
C VAL A 62 10.10 -33.09 27.12
N HIS A 63 9.51 -32.78 25.96
CA HIS A 63 9.89 -33.29 24.66
C HIS A 63 10.38 -32.15 23.78
N THR A 64 11.61 -32.26 23.29
CA THR A 64 12.14 -31.36 22.26
C THR A 64 11.91 -31.95 20.88
N GLU A 65 11.17 -31.23 20.05
CA GLU A 65 10.89 -31.58 18.67
C GLU A 65 12.14 -31.57 17.79
N GLU A 66 12.11 -32.36 16.72
CA GLU A 66 13.18 -32.45 15.71
C GLU A 66 13.56 -31.07 15.15
N PHE A 67 14.83 -30.87 14.83
CA PHE A 67 15.26 -29.63 14.18
C PHE A 67 16.53 -29.76 13.36
N ALA A 68 16.68 -28.82 12.42
CA ALA A 68 17.96 -28.44 11.82
C ALA A 68 18.20 -26.95 12.12
N LEU A 69 19.39 -26.64 12.63
CA LEU A 69 19.74 -25.34 13.17
C LEU A 69 21.08 -24.88 12.61
N ALA A 70 21.16 -23.64 12.14
CA ALA A 70 22.44 -22.96 11.97
C ALA A 70 22.76 -22.20 13.26
N LEU A 71 23.86 -22.56 13.91
CA LEU A 71 24.35 -21.95 15.14
C LEU A 71 25.68 -21.22 14.87
N PRO A 72 25.70 -19.88 14.84
CA PRO A 72 26.94 -19.11 14.80
C PRO A 72 27.72 -19.32 16.10
N PRO A 73 29.04 -19.55 16.06
CA PRO A 73 29.85 -19.62 17.27
C PRO A 73 30.03 -18.24 17.89
N GLU A 74 30.06 -18.13 19.21
CA GLU A 74 30.40 -16.89 19.93
C GLU A 74 31.91 -16.61 19.85
N ARG A 75 32.71 -17.67 19.74
CA ARG A 75 34.18 -17.63 19.83
C ARG A 75 34.90 -17.54 18.48
N GLY A 76 34.19 -17.44 17.36
CA GLY A 76 34.79 -17.62 16.03
C GLY A 76 33.94 -17.15 14.85
N THR A 77 34.21 -17.72 13.68
CA THR A 77 33.59 -17.34 12.39
C THR A 77 32.94 -18.56 11.73
N GLY A 78 31.85 -18.34 10.98
CA GLY A 78 31.09 -19.39 10.28
C GLY A 78 29.87 -19.89 11.06
N SER A 79 29.42 -21.13 10.81
CA SER A 79 28.28 -21.74 11.52
C SER A 79 28.49 -23.22 11.77
N TYR A 80 27.96 -23.71 12.88
CA TYR A 80 27.64 -25.12 13.07
C TYR A 80 26.27 -25.43 12.49
N PHE A 81 26.12 -26.57 11.81
CA PHE A 81 24.79 -27.11 11.47
C PHE A 81 24.48 -28.24 12.43
N CYS A 82 23.60 -27.94 13.37
CA CYS A 82 23.18 -28.83 14.44
C CYS A 82 21.88 -29.51 14.02
N VAL A 83 21.81 -30.83 14.17
CA VAL A 83 20.60 -31.60 13.83
C VAL A 83 20.21 -32.48 15.01
N LEU A 84 18.94 -32.36 15.41
CA LEU A 84 18.24 -33.33 16.22
C LEU A 84 17.29 -34.10 15.30
N ASP A 85 17.61 -35.36 15.01
CA ASP A 85 16.92 -36.16 13.97
C ASP A 85 15.76 -37.02 14.48
N ALA A 86 15.43 -36.91 15.76
CA ALA A 86 14.26 -37.50 16.41
C ALA A 86 13.91 -36.69 17.67
N GLU A 87 12.64 -36.70 18.08
CA GLU A 87 12.19 -36.12 19.35
C GLU A 87 13.07 -36.60 20.53
N LYS A 88 13.42 -35.67 21.42
CA LYS A 88 14.21 -35.97 22.61
C LYS A 88 13.44 -35.72 23.90
N ASP A 89 13.29 -36.79 24.68
CA ASP A 89 12.74 -36.75 26.03
C ASP A 89 13.80 -36.27 27.03
N THR A 90 13.40 -35.34 27.90
CA THR A 90 14.23 -34.82 28.99
C THR A 90 13.42 -34.86 30.28
N ASP A 91 13.88 -35.62 31.27
CA ASP A 91 13.25 -35.71 32.58
C ASP A 91 13.68 -34.53 33.46
N ILE A 92 12.70 -33.73 33.89
CA ILE A 92 12.90 -32.49 34.65
C ILE A 92 12.91 -32.76 36.16
N LEU A 93 12.07 -33.70 36.63
CA LEU A 93 11.84 -33.92 38.07
C LEU A 93 12.45 -35.21 38.60
N GLY A 94 12.97 -36.09 37.74
CA GLY A 94 13.56 -37.38 38.13
C GLY A 94 14.74 -37.24 39.10
N ASP A 95 15.89 -36.80 38.60
CA ASP A 95 17.11 -36.61 39.42
C ASP A 95 17.13 -35.24 40.16
N HIS A 96 16.20 -34.36 39.79
CA HIS A 96 16.09 -32.98 40.30
C HIS A 96 14.65 -32.69 40.75
N PRO A 97 14.16 -33.28 41.86
CA PRO A 97 12.78 -33.08 42.32
C PRO A 97 12.51 -31.60 42.63
N ALA A 98 11.24 -31.20 42.56
CA ALA A 98 10.82 -29.86 42.95
C ALA A 98 11.15 -29.57 44.42
N ASP A 99 11.47 -28.31 44.73
CA ASP A 99 11.58 -27.88 46.13
C ASP A 99 10.19 -27.80 46.76
N SER A 100 10.09 -27.99 48.06
CA SER A 100 8.80 -27.99 48.75
C SER A 100 8.23 -26.60 49.03
N THR A 101 8.98 -25.54 48.77
CA THR A 101 8.65 -24.18 49.20
C THR A 101 8.77 -23.16 48.08
N ASP A 102 9.83 -23.26 47.28
CA ASP A 102 10.19 -22.25 46.30
C ASP A 102 10.16 -22.80 44.87
N ASP A 103 9.77 -21.94 43.93
CA ASP A 103 9.79 -22.25 42.50
C ASP A 103 11.24 -22.20 41.97
N ARG A 104 11.52 -22.82 40.81
CA ARG A 104 12.77 -22.64 40.07
C ARG A 104 12.52 -22.52 38.57
N HIS A 105 13.39 -21.78 37.89
CA HIS A 105 13.46 -21.79 36.43
C HIS A 105 14.54 -22.75 35.98
N ASP A 106 14.17 -23.74 35.19
CA ASP A 106 15.10 -24.61 34.48
C ASP A 106 15.16 -24.19 33.01
N LEU A 107 16.28 -24.47 32.32
CA LEU A 107 16.40 -24.24 30.88
C LEU A 107 16.56 -25.55 30.12
N ILE A 108 15.96 -25.61 28.95
CA ILE A 108 16.30 -26.57 27.90
C ILE A 108 17.09 -25.83 26.84
N VAL A 109 18.31 -26.30 26.59
CA VAL A 109 19.24 -25.65 25.66
C VAL A 109 19.73 -26.65 24.62
N VAL A 110 20.01 -26.15 23.42
CA VAL A 110 20.87 -26.85 22.46
C VAL A 110 22.26 -26.22 22.54
N GLN A 111 23.27 -27.02 22.82
CA GLN A 111 24.64 -26.57 23.03
C GLN A 111 25.62 -27.37 22.16
N GLN A 112 26.46 -26.65 21.42
CA GLN A 112 27.55 -27.22 20.64
C GLN A 112 28.88 -26.99 21.38
N SER A 113 29.56 -28.07 21.74
CA SER A 113 30.94 -28.03 22.22
C SER A 113 31.91 -28.35 21.09
N ASP A 114 33.06 -27.71 21.08
CA ASP A 114 34.10 -27.86 20.06
C ASP A 114 35.50 -27.83 20.69
N THR A 115 36.22 -28.95 20.59
CA THR A 115 37.61 -29.05 21.07
C THR A 115 38.56 -28.08 20.36
N TYR A 116 38.25 -27.63 19.14
CA TYR A 116 39.01 -26.59 18.43
C TYR A 116 39.08 -25.29 19.25
N TYR A 117 37.98 -24.95 19.94
CA TYR A 117 37.89 -23.77 20.80
C TYR A 117 38.25 -24.06 22.27
N GLY A 118 38.83 -25.23 22.55
CA GLY A 118 39.32 -25.60 23.88
C GLY A 118 38.29 -26.25 24.80
N ASP A 119 37.11 -26.63 24.28
CA ASP A 119 36.16 -27.43 25.04
C ASP A 119 36.70 -28.85 25.29
N ALA A 120 36.21 -29.51 26.34
CA ALA A 120 36.69 -30.85 26.70
C ALA A 120 36.35 -31.92 25.65
N GLU A 121 35.27 -31.72 24.89
CA GLU A 121 34.76 -32.65 23.90
C GLU A 121 34.11 -31.89 22.73
N THR A 122 34.04 -32.55 21.57
CA THR A 122 33.26 -32.06 20.43
C THR A 122 31.94 -32.83 20.38
N LYS A 123 30.83 -32.15 20.70
CA LYS A 123 29.49 -32.78 20.74
C LYS A 123 28.36 -31.76 20.64
N LEU A 124 27.23 -32.21 20.11
CA LEU A 124 25.95 -31.52 20.21
C LEU A 124 25.13 -32.16 21.32
N LEU A 125 24.57 -31.35 22.22
CA LEU A 125 23.64 -31.81 23.25
C LEU A 125 22.42 -30.91 23.29
N VAL A 126 21.25 -31.54 23.30
CA VAL A 126 20.03 -30.90 23.84
C VAL A 126 19.95 -31.29 25.31
N ARG A 127 20.01 -30.35 26.25
CA ARG A 127 20.12 -30.70 27.67
C ARG A 127 19.36 -29.77 28.59
N HIS A 128 19.08 -30.32 29.77
CA HIS A 128 18.54 -29.63 30.93
C HIS A 128 19.64 -28.89 31.69
N VAL A 129 19.40 -27.62 31.99
CA VAL A 129 20.20 -26.78 32.89
C VAL A 129 19.31 -26.47 34.09
N VAL A 130 19.70 -26.97 35.25
CA VAL A 130 18.89 -26.91 36.47
C VAL A 130 19.06 -25.56 37.15
N GLY A 131 17.95 -24.92 37.50
CA GLY A 131 17.92 -23.69 38.27
C GLY A 131 18.14 -23.89 39.76
N THR A 132 18.12 -22.78 40.48
CA THR A 132 18.13 -22.78 41.95
C THR A 132 16.76 -22.36 42.46
N PRO A 133 16.13 -23.13 43.38
CA PRO A 133 14.87 -22.72 44.02
C PRO A 133 14.98 -21.36 44.71
N SER A 134 14.01 -20.50 44.47
CA SER A 134 13.91 -19.18 45.08
C SER A 134 12.48 -18.65 45.03
N SER A 135 12.12 -17.76 45.97
CA SER A 135 10.86 -17.02 45.92
C SER A 135 10.74 -16.04 44.73
N ASP A 136 11.85 -15.78 44.03
CA ASP A 136 11.93 -14.99 42.81
C ASP A 136 12.92 -15.66 41.81
N PRO A 137 12.52 -16.79 41.21
CA PRO A 137 13.43 -17.63 40.45
C PRO A 137 13.95 -16.90 39.20
N GLN A 138 15.24 -17.06 38.93
CA GLN A 138 15.93 -16.52 37.76
C GLN A 138 16.46 -17.67 36.89
N ASP A 139 16.66 -17.39 35.61
CA ASP A 139 17.27 -18.35 34.70
C ASP A 139 18.69 -18.71 35.14
N PRO A 140 19.06 -20.02 35.13
CA PRO A 140 20.43 -20.44 35.41
C PRO A 140 21.38 -20.04 34.29
N ASP A 141 22.64 -19.79 34.68
CA ASP A 141 23.74 -19.68 33.71
C ASP A 141 23.97 -21.03 33.03
N VAL A 142 24.18 -21.02 31.71
CA VAL A 142 24.49 -22.22 30.94
C VAL A 142 25.99 -22.51 31.05
N ASP A 143 26.34 -23.61 31.71
CA ASP A 143 27.73 -24.04 31.89
C ASP A 143 28.31 -24.73 30.65
N GLY A 144 29.64 -24.85 30.57
CA GLY A 144 30.34 -25.49 29.45
C GLY A 144 30.60 -24.54 28.28
N SER A 145 30.26 -24.97 27.06
CA SER A 145 30.50 -24.17 25.85
C SER A 145 29.58 -22.96 25.78
N PRO A 146 30.08 -21.75 25.46
CA PRO A 146 29.22 -20.58 25.25
C PRO A 146 28.39 -20.67 23.95
N ASP A 147 28.65 -21.65 23.07
CA ASP A 147 27.90 -21.79 21.81
C ASP A 147 26.59 -22.56 22.05
N TYR A 148 25.52 -21.86 22.44
CA TYR A 148 24.19 -22.45 22.69
C TYR A 148 23.03 -21.54 22.29
N ILE A 149 21.83 -22.13 22.21
CA ILE A 149 20.54 -21.44 22.12
C ILE A 149 19.61 -21.99 23.20
N ARG A 150 18.89 -21.12 23.90
CA ARG A 150 17.82 -21.51 24.83
C ARG A 150 16.58 -21.86 24.00
N LEU A 151 16.11 -23.09 24.16
CA LEU A 151 14.89 -23.57 23.51
C LEU A 151 13.67 -23.18 24.34
N ALA A 152 13.73 -23.44 25.63
CA ALA A 152 12.63 -23.10 26.53
C ALA A 152 13.10 -22.89 27.96
N ARG A 153 12.31 -22.14 28.71
CA ARG A 153 12.31 -22.08 30.16
C ARG A 153 11.19 -22.96 30.69
N VAL A 154 11.50 -23.78 31.68
CA VAL A 154 10.52 -24.60 32.40
C VAL A 154 10.41 -24.07 33.82
N LEU A 155 9.23 -23.56 34.19
CA LEU A 155 8.90 -23.19 35.56
C LEU A 155 8.58 -24.46 36.35
N VAL A 156 9.49 -24.86 37.23
CA VAL A 156 9.23 -25.94 38.18
C VAL A 156 8.66 -25.30 39.44
N GLN A 157 7.35 -25.44 39.62
CA GLN A 157 6.65 -24.92 40.79
C GLN A 157 7.02 -25.70 42.06
N ALA A 158 6.91 -25.05 43.22
CA ALA A 158 7.04 -25.71 44.50
C ALA A 158 6.08 -26.93 44.60
N ASP A 159 6.57 -28.03 45.15
CA ASP A 159 5.88 -29.33 45.26
C ASP A 159 5.40 -29.95 43.93
N ALA A 160 5.88 -29.48 42.76
CA ALA A 160 5.47 -30.03 41.47
C ALA A 160 5.85 -31.51 41.34
N THR A 161 4.90 -32.32 40.87
CA THR A 161 5.11 -33.75 40.54
C THR A 161 4.99 -34.03 39.04
N GLU A 162 4.57 -33.04 38.27
CA GLU A 162 4.36 -33.11 36.83
C GLU A 162 4.65 -31.73 36.22
N ILE A 163 5.00 -31.72 34.93
CA ILE A 163 5.21 -30.52 34.12
C ILE A 163 4.08 -30.44 33.09
N THR A 164 3.56 -29.24 32.89
CA THR A 164 2.51 -28.94 31.93
C THR A 164 2.98 -27.93 30.90
N ASP A 165 2.28 -27.82 29.76
CA ASP A 165 2.62 -26.82 28.74
C ASP A 165 2.54 -25.38 29.27
N SER A 166 1.73 -25.10 30.30
CA SER A 166 1.70 -23.76 30.92
C SER A 166 2.94 -23.41 31.72
N ASP A 167 3.74 -24.42 32.09
CA ASP A 167 5.01 -24.22 32.79
C ASP A 167 6.16 -23.93 31.81
N ILE A 168 5.92 -24.10 30.50
CA ILE A 168 6.95 -23.99 29.47
C ILE A 168 6.80 -22.67 28.73
N THR A 169 7.83 -21.83 28.81
CA THR A 169 7.97 -20.61 28.02
C THR A 169 8.94 -20.87 26.87
N ASP A 170 8.50 -20.66 25.64
CA ASP A 170 9.34 -20.74 24.45
C ASP A 170 10.30 -19.55 24.42
N LEU A 171 11.60 -19.82 24.35
CA LEU A 171 12.65 -18.79 24.32
C LEU A 171 13.30 -18.66 22.93
N ARG A 172 12.90 -19.50 21.96
CA ARG A 172 13.57 -19.57 20.66
C ARG A 172 13.57 -18.21 19.98
N SER A 173 12.44 -17.52 19.93
CA SER A 173 12.32 -16.20 19.29
C SER A 173 13.10 -15.08 19.98
N GLU A 174 13.46 -15.23 21.25
CA GLU A 174 14.31 -14.26 21.96
C GLU A 174 15.79 -14.46 21.61
N ASP A 175 16.22 -15.71 21.41
CA ASP A 175 17.62 -16.05 21.13
C ASP A 175 17.92 -16.14 19.62
N THR A 176 16.96 -16.56 18.81
CA THR A 176 17.16 -16.81 17.39
C THR A 176 15.87 -16.78 16.56
N GLY A 177 16.01 -16.56 15.25
CA GLY A 177 14.90 -16.61 14.32
C GLY A 177 14.89 -17.90 13.49
N GLU A 178 14.27 -17.80 12.33
CA GLU A 178 14.48 -18.76 11.26
C GLU A 178 15.65 -18.34 10.35
N THR A 179 16.19 -19.32 9.63
CA THR A 179 17.26 -19.10 8.66
C THR A 179 17.06 -19.94 7.41
N VAL A 180 17.52 -19.41 6.28
CA VAL A 180 17.48 -20.07 4.96
C VAL A 180 18.81 -19.87 4.26
N ALA A 181 19.09 -20.72 3.28
CA ALA A 181 20.24 -20.50 2.39
C ALA A 181 20.07 -19.22 1.55
N LEU A 182 21.18 -18.68 1.08
CA LEU A 182 21.24 -17.52 0.20
C LEU A 182 20.31 -17.71 -1.01
N GLY A 183 19.53 -16.68 -1.33
CA GLY A 183 18.50 -16.70 -2.36
C GLY A 183 17.18 -17.35 -1.94
N GLY A 184 17.10 -17.95 -0.75
CA GLY A 184 15.84 -18.38 -0.15
C GLY A 184 15.01 -17.20 0.36
N THR A 185 13.69 -17.40 0.45
CA THR A 185 12.80 -16.44 1.11
C THR A 185 12.90 -16.65 2.61
N LEU A 186 13.49 -15.68 3.32
CA LEU A 186 13.68 -15.73 4.77
C LEU A 186 12.36 -15.41 5.48
N PRO A 187 11.77 -16.34 6.25
CA PRO A 187 10.59 -15.99 7.02
C PRO A 187 10.99 -15.18 8.26
N VAL A 188 10.17 -14.21 8.60
CA VAL A 188 10.30 -13.34 9.79
C VAL A 188 8.92 -13.14 10.40
N ASN A 189 8.84 -13.01 11.72
CA ASN A 189 7.57 -12.88 12.43
C ASN A 189 6.88 -11.55 12.12
N ASP A 190 7.63 -10.45 12.11
CA ASP A 190 7.13 -9.08 11.97
C ASP A 190 8.17 -8.12 11.35
N ASP A 191 7.89 -6.80 11.39
CA ASP A 191 8.79 -5.75 10.91
C ASP A 191 10.01 -5.56 11.82
N VAL A 192 9.87 -5.80 13.12
CA VAL A 192 10.97 -5.68 14.08
C VAL A 192 12.06 -6.70 13.73
N GLU A 193 11.70 -7.98 13.60
CA GLU A 193 12.67 -9.03 13.21
C GLU A 193 13.25 -8.80 11.80
N ARG A 194 12.43 -8.28 10.87
CA ARG A 194 12.88 -7.93 9.51
C ARG A 194 13.96 -6.85 9.53
N ASP A 195 13.76 -5.80 10.33
CA ASP A 195 14.64 -4.63 10.36
C ASP A 195 15.95 -4.90 11.12
N GLU A 196 16.00 -5.96 11.92
CA GLU A 196 17.23 -6.48 12.55
C GLU A 196 18.13 -7.26 11.58
N ILE A 197 17.68 -7.57 10.35
CA ILE A 197 18.51 -8.25 9.35
C ILE A 197 19.72 -7.38 9.00
N ALA A 198 20.90 -7.81 9.44
CA ALA A 198 22.16 -7.13 9.13
C ALA A 198 22.60 -7.33 7.67
N ASN A 199 23.03 -6.24 7.02
CA ASN A 199 23.63 -6.23 5.68
C ASN A 199 22.80 -6.92 4.57
N PRO A 200 21.52 -6.55 4.38
CA PRO A 200 20.70 -7.13 3.31
C PRO A 200 21.26 -6.78 1.92
N TYR A 201 21.28 -7.75 1.01
CA TYR A 201 21.66 -7.55 -0.39
C TYR A 201 20.43 -7.22 -1.24
N THR A 202 20.61 -6.44 -2.31
CA THR A 202 19.51 -6.12 -3.23
C THR A 202 18.90 -7.40 -3.80
N GLY A 203 17.59 -7.56 -3.65
CA GLY A 203 16.84 -8.75 -4.04
C GLY A 203 16.69 -9.80 -2.94
N LEU A 204 17.22 -9.58 -1.72
CA LEU A 204 16.91 -10.43 -0.57
C LEU A 204 15.40 -10.42 -0.32
N GLY A 205 14.77 -11.59 -0.42
CA GLY A 205 13.35 -11.78 -0.18
C GLY A 205 13.07 -12.22 1.25
N VAL A 206 12.10 -11.57 1.89
CA VAL A 206 11.58 -11.93 3.22
C VAL A 206 10.10 -12.28 3.14
N TYR A 207 9.64 -13.27 3.91
CA TYR A 207 8.22 -13.55 4.11
C TYR A 207 7.79 -13.08 5.50
N ARG A 208 6.97 -12.03 5.52
CA ARG A 208 6.38 -11.44 6.72
C ARG A 208 5.19 -12.29 7.17
N LYS A 209 5.34 -13.08 8.24
CA LYS A 209 4.31 -14.02 8.72
C LYS A 209 3.06 -13.29 9.21
N ASP A 210 3.22 -12.16 9.88
CA ASP A 210 2.14 -11.27 10.34
C ASP A 210 1.30 -10.70 9.18
N LEU A 211 1.95 -10.35 8.06
CA LEU A 211 1.29 -9.81 6.85
C LEU A 211 0.89 -10.87 5.82
N GLN A 212 1.41 -12.09 5.95
CA GLN A 212 1.33 -13.16 4.95
C GLN A 212 1.80 -12.69 3.55
N ALA A 213 2.87 -11.90 3.50
CA ALA A 213 3.35 -11.24 2.28
C ALA A 213 4.87 -11.35 2.11
N ILE A 214 5.33 -11.24 0.85
CA ILE A 214 6.76 -11.20 0.51
C ILE A 214 7.18 -9.74 0.28
N GLU A 215 8.33 -9.37 0.85
CA GLU A 215 9.01 -8.11 0.58
C GLU A 215 10.43 -8.38 0.04
N PHE A 216 10.95 -7.44 -0.75
CA PHE A 216 12.31 -7.50 -1.28
C PHE A 216 13.09 -6.28 -0.85
N TRP A 217 14.34 -6.48 -0.44
CA TRP A 217 15.28 -5.39 -0.21
C TRP A 217 15.66 -4.75 -1.55
N ASN A 218 15.38 -3.46 -1.73
CA ASN A 218 15.67 -2.74 -2.98
C ASN A 218 17.07 -2.07 -3.00
N GLY A 219 17.85 -2.21 -1.91
CA GLY A 219 19.12 -1.50 -1.72
C GLY A 219 19.07 -0.44 -0.62
N SER A 220 17.88 0.02 -0.22
CA SER A 220 17.67 1.01 0.85
C SER A 220 16.58 0.63 1.85
N GLU A 221 15.59 -0.14 1.44
CA GLU A 221 14.44 -0.52 2.27
C GLU A 221 13.79 -1.80 1.72
N TYR A 222 13.02 -2.48 2.56
CA TYR A 222 12.13 -3.56 2.13
C TYR A 222 10.86 -2.97 1.50
N ARG A 223 10.51 -3.46 0.31
CA ARG A 223 9.27 -3.11 -0.37
C ARG A 223 8.55 -4.36 -0.86
N PRO A 224 7.21 -4.37 -0.86
CA PRO A 224 6.48 -5.41 -1.56
C PRO A 224 6.82 -5.36 -3.06
N PRO A 225 6.69 -6.48 -3.79
CA PRO A 225 6.97 -6.52 -5.24
C PRO A 225 6.01 -5.67 -6.06
N HIS A 226 4.85 -5.27 -5.50
CA HIS A 226 3.88 -4.42 -6.18
C HIS A 226 4.04 -2.96 -5.73
N ARG A 227 4.18 -2.06 -6.70
CA ARG A 227 4.05 -0.61 -6.44
C ARG A 227 2.58 -0.25 -6.57
N PRO A 228 1.96 0.39 -5.56
CA PRO A 228 0.56 0.78 -5.66
C PRO A 228 0.36 1.72 -6.86
N PRO A 229 -0.85 1.75 -7.46
CA PRO A 229 -1.13 2.67 -8.54
C PRO A 229 -0.85 4.12 -8.13
N GLN A 230 -0.24 4.89 -9.02
CA GLN A 230 0.06 6.30 -8.80
C GLN A 230 -0.90 7.16 -9.62
N VAL A 231 -1.51 8.16 -9.01
CA VAL A 231 -2.46 9.08 -9.68
C VAL A 231 -1.84 10.47 -9.77
N GLU A 232 -1.82 11.02 -10.99
CA GLU A 232 -1.47 12.41 -11.26
C GLU A 232 -2.70 13.14 -11.82
N VAL A 233 -2.89 14.40 -11.42
CA VAL A 233 -4.05 15.23 -11.79
C VAL A 233 -3.57 16.54 -12.40
N PHE A 234 -4.11 16.89 -13.57
CA PHE A 234 -3.85 18.15 -14.27
C PHE A 234 -5.17 18.87 -14.51
N GLU A 235 -5.38 20.00 -13.85
CA GLU A 235 -6.63 20.75 -13.90
C GLU A 235 -6.49 21.98 -14.80
N GLY A 236 -7.55 22.34 -15.51
CA GLY A 236 -7.65 23.63 -16.18
C GLY A 236 -8.05 24.71 -15.18
N THR A 237 -7.94 25.97 -15.59
CA THR A 237 -8.43 27.11 -14.80
C THR A 237 -9.39 27.94 -15.64
N SER A 238 -9.30 29.27 -15.61
CA SER A 238 -10.07 30.15 -16.49
C SER A 238 -9.55 30.21 -17.92
N SER A 239 -8.46 29.48 -18.20
CA SER A 239 -7.86 29.34 -19.52
C SER A 239 -7.31 27.94 -19.68
N ASP A 240 -7.04 27.55 -20.93
CA ASP A 240 -6.35 26.30 -21.24
C ASP A 240 -4.95 26.29 -20.62
N GLU A 241 -4.60 25.17 -20.01
CA GLU A 241 -3.29 24.98 -19.37
C GLU A 241 -2.53 23.81 -20.01
N SER A 242 -1.22 23.98 -20.18
CA SER A 242 -0.34 22.98 -20.77
C SER A 242 0.62 22.40 -19.74
N TYR A 243 0.65 21.08 -19.69
CA TYR A 243 1.44 20.27 -18.78
C TYR A 243 2.27 19.22 -19.54
N THR A 244 3.18 18.56 -18.83
CA THR A 244 3.94 17.43 -19.35
C THR A 244 3.90 16.30 -18.34
N TRP A 245 3.37 15.16 -18.77
CA TRP A 245 3.40 13.92 -17.97
C TRP A 245 4.67 13.14 -18.31
N ASN A 246 5.44 12.73 -17.30
CA ASN A 246 6.66 11.95 -17.48
C ASN A 246 6.41 10.51 -17.09
N LYS A 247 6.73 9.57 -17.99
CA LYS A 247 6.45 8.16 -17.78
C LYS A 247 7.23 7.60 -16.57
N PRO A 248 6.56 7.13 -15.50
CA PRO A 248 7.26 6.55 -14.38
C PRO A 248 7.99 5.26 -14.76
N ALA A 249 9.16 5.03 -14.19
CA ALA A 249 9.91 3.79 -14.40
C ALA A 249 9.10 2.57 -13.93
N GLY A 250 9.08 1.53 -14.77
CA GLY A 250 8.40 0.26 -14.48
C GLY A 250 6.90 0.24 -14.78
N VAL A 251 6.31 1.32 -15.31
CA VAL A 251 4.87 1.31 -15.64
C VAL A 251 4.56 0.29 -16.74
N THR A 252 3.47 -0.46 -16.56
CA THR A 252 2.98 -1.47 -17.51
C THR A 252 1.88 -0.92 -18.40
N TYR A 253 0.99 -0.10 -17.86
CA TYR A 253 -0.02 0.67 -18.58
C TYR A 253 -0.52 1.84 -17.73
N VAL A 254 -1.20 2.79 -18.38
CA VAL A 254 -1.91 3.87 -17.69
C VAL A 254 -3.41 3.80 -17.98
N LEU A 255 -4.22 4.20 -17.02
CA LEU A 255 -5.61 4.59 -17.24
C LEU A 255 -5.69 6.12 -17.27
N VAL A 256 -6.16 6.67 -18.37
CA VAL A 256 -6.36 8.11 -18.56
C VAL A 256 -7.84 8.42 -18.58
N GLU A 257 -8.28 9.33 -17.74
CA GLU A 257 -9.65 9.87 -17.71
C GLU A 257 -9.60 11.38 -17.88
N ILE A 258 -10.36 11.90 -18.85
CA ILE A 258 -10.36 13.32 -19.19
C ILE A 258 -11.76 13.88 -19.30
N ALA A 259 -11.93 15.14 -18.91
CA ALA A 259 -13.11 15.94 -19.22
C ALA A 259 -12.73 17.30 -19.80
N GLY A 260 -13.43 17.72 -20.85
CA GLY A 260 -13.33 19.07 -21.41
C GLY A 260 -13.88 20.12 -20.45
N GLY A 261 -13.50 21.39 -20.64
CA GLY A 261 -14.07 22.49 -19.85
C GLY A 261 -15.57 22.69 -20.15
N GLY A 262 -16.34 23.08 -19.14
CA GLY A 262 -17.75 23.39 -19.33
C GLY A 262 -17.96 24.80 -19.89
N GLY A 263 -19.00 24.97 -20.72
CA GLY A 263 -19.41 26.27 -21.23
C GLY A 263 -20.08 27.13 -20.16
N GLY A 264 -19.90 28.45 -20.24
CA GLY A 264 -20.56 29.41 -19.36
C GLY A 264 -22.02 29.64 -19.76
N GLY A 265 -22.87 29.91 -18.77
CA GLY A 265 -24.26 30.30 -19.01
C GLY A 265 -24.37 31.72 -19.56
N ALA A 266 -25.39 31.95 -20.39
CA ALA A 266 -25.67 33.30 -20.87
C ALA A 266 -26.23 34.19 -19.76
N GLY A 267 -25.87 35.48 -19.83
CA GLY A 267 -26.44 36.50 -18.98
C GLY A 267 -27.87 36.88 -19.36
N ALA A 268 -28.43 37.80 -18.57
CA ALA A 268 -29.66 38.49 -18.88
C ALA A 268 -29.35 39.98 -19.02
N ALA A 269 -29.58 40.54 -20.20
CA ALA A 269 -29.41 41.96 -20.46
C ALA A 269 -30.39 42.81 -19.62
N SER A 270 -30.05 44.09 -19.41
CA SER A 270 -30.96 45.03 -18.74
C SER A 270 -32.26 45.18 -19.54
N THR A 271 -33.38 45.24 -18.84
CA THR A 271 -34.73 45.28 -19.41
C THR A 271 -35.43 46.59 -19.10
N GLY A 272 -36.07 47.19 -20.10
CA GLY A 272 -37.01 48.29 -19.94
C GLY A 272 -38.44 47.83 -19.68
N ASP A 273 -39.39 48.76 -19.85
CA ASP A 273 -40.81 48.47 -19.69
C ASP A 273 -41.31 47.49 -20.76
N GLY A 274 -41.96 46.42 -20.32
CA GLY A 274 -42.44 45.33 -21.17
C GLY A 274 -41.36 44.42 -21.78
N GLU A 275 -40.08 44.64 -21.45
CA GLU A 275 -38.97 43.81 -21.93
C GLU A 275 -38.60 42.70 -20.95
N TYR A 276 -38.17 41.57 -21.50
CA TYR A 276 -37.72 40.40 -20.75
C TYR A 276 -36.40 39.94 -21.36
N SER A 277 -35.46 39.50 -20.52
CA SER A 277 -34.23 38.86 -20.98
C SER A 277 -34.06 37.50 -20.33
N SER A 278 -33.52 36.54 -21.08
CA SER A 278 -33.25 35.18 -20.61
C SER A 278 -31.97 34.68 -21.26
N GLY A 279 -31.12 34.02 -20.49
CA GLY A 279 -29.94 33.29 -20.94
C GLY A 279 -30.14 31.78 -20.80
N SER A 280 -29.70 31.01 -21.78
CA SER A 280 -29.65 29.54 -21.65
C SER A 280 -28.38 29.11 -20.92
N GLY A 281 -28.38 27.88 -20.41
CA GLY A 281 -27.19 27.33 -19.77
C GLY A 281 -26.12 26.92 -20.77
N GLY A 282 -24.88 26.87 -20.33
CA GLY A 282 -23.76 26.32 -21.11
C GLY A 282 -23.77 24.79 -21.12
N GLY A 283 -23.21 24.20 -22.17
CA GLY A 283 -23.04 22.75 -22.30
C GLY A 283 -21.91 22.23 -21.40
N ALA A 284 -21.98 20.97 -21.01
CA ALA A 284 -20.87 20.30 -20.33
C ALA A 284 -19.77 19.92 -21.33
N GLY A 285 -18.51 19.87 -20.92
CA GLY A 285 -17.43 19.27 -21.70
C GLY A 285 -17.62 17.76 -21.85
N GLY A 286 -17.07 17.21 -22.94
CA GLY A 286 -17.06 15.77 -23.20
C GLY A 286 -16.24 15.00 -22.17
N TYR A 287 -16.42 13.69 -22.10
CA TYR A 287 -15.64 12.79 -21.26
C TYR A 287 -15.06 11.65 -22.08
N SER A 288 -13.76 11.39 -21.90
CA SER A 288 -13.09 10.23 -22.49
C SER A 288 -12.31 9.45 -21.45
N ARG A 289 -12.30 8.13 -21.60
CA ARG A 289 -11.51 7.21 -20.78
C ARG A 289 -10.77 6.23 -21.67
N LYS A 290 -9.48 6.01 -21.40
CA LYS A 290 -8.61 5.14 -22.21
C LYS A 290 -7.60 4.37 -21.36
N ILE A 291 -7.38 3.10 -21.68
CA ILE A 291 -6.23 2.34 -21.20
C ILE A 291 -5.14 2.38 -22.27
N ILE A 292 -3.94 2.81 -21.90
CA ILE A 292 -2.80 2.94 -22.83
C ILE A 292 -1.66 2.04 -22.35
N PRO A 293 -1.28 0.99 -23.12
CA PRO A 293 -0.13 0.17 -22.82
C PRO A 293 1.15 1.02 -22.76
N ALA A 294 2.07 0.67 -21.86
CA ALA A 294 3.33 1.40 -21.73
C ALA A 294 4.15 1.41 -23.03
N ALA A 295 4.02 0.38 -23.88
CA ALA A 295 4.72 0.33 -25.17
C ALA A 295 4.25 1.42 -26.16
N ASP A 296 3.04 1.93 -26.00
CA ASP A 296 2.45 2.95 -26.86
C ASP A 296 2.68 4.37 -26.32
N LEU A 297 3.27 4.50 -25.13
CA LEU A 297 3.61 5.77 -24.49
C LEU A 297 5.06 6.18 -24.80
N GLY A 298 5.25 7.48 -25.03
CA GLY A 298 6.56 8.10 -25.05
C GLY A 298 7.26 8.10 -23.68
N SER A 299 8.48 8.61 -23.63
CA SER A 299 9.14 8.93 -22.34
C SER A 299 8.40 10.04 -21.59
N SER A 300 7.69 10.89 -22.32
CA SER A 300 6.79 11.91 -21.81
C SER A 300 5.65 12.13 -22.80
N GLU A 301 4.53 12.62 -22.30
CA GLU A 301 3.34 12.98 -23.08
C GLU A 301 2.95 14.44 -22.80
N SER A 302 2.45 15.14 -23.83
CA SER A 302 1.85 16.47 -23.65
C SER A 302 0.49 16.32 -23.01
N VAL A 303 0.14 17.21 -22.08
CA VAL A 303 -1.18 17.22 -21.46
C VAL A 303 -1.76 18.62 -21.59
N GLN A 304 -2.99 18.74 -22.08
CA GLN A 304 -3.73 20.00 -22.11
C GLN A 304 -4.98 19.84 -21.25
N SER A 305 -5.21 20.77 -20.33
CA SER A 305 -6.44 20.83 -19.55
C SER A 305 -7.23 22.07 -19.94
N GLY A 306 -8.46 21.86 -20.42
CA GLY A 306 -9.31 22.93 -20.94
C GLY A 306 -9.79 23.90 -19.88
N GLY A 307 -9.75 25.20 -20.16
CA GLY A 307 -10.32 26.21 -19.29
C GLY A 307 -11.85 26.16 -19.26
N TYR A 308 -12.48 26.72 -18.22
CA TYR A 308 -13.94 26.89 -18.25
C TYR A 308 -14.38 28.11 -19.07
N GLY A 309 -15.59 28.02 -19.60
CA GLY A 309 -16.27 29.14 -20.24
C GLY A 309 -16.84 30.11 -19.20
N PHE A 310 -16.58 31.41 -19.38
CA PHE A 310 -17.10 32.43 -18.47
C PHE A 310 -18.61 32.65 -18.67
N GLY A 311 -19.33 32.77 -17.56
CA GLY A 311 -20.69 33.30 -17.55
C GLY A 311 -20.67 34.77 -17.93
N SER A 312 -21.59 35.19 -18.81
CA SER A 312 -21.60 36.58 -19.27
C SER A 312 -22.60 37.43 -18.49
N GLY A 313 -22.36 38.74 -18.41
CA GLY A 313 -23.27 39.69 -17.75
C GLY A 313 -24.51 40.08 -18.55
N PHE A 314 -24.44 40.04 -19.89
CA PHE A 314 -25.47 40.59 -20.79
C PHE A 314 -25.40 40.04 -22.22
N SER A 315 -24.74 38.89 -22.44
CA SER A 315 -24.50 38.32 -23.78
C SER A 315 -24.56 36.79 -23.77
N ASP A 316 -24.15 36.16 -24.86
CA ASP A 316 -23.86 34.73 -24.87
C ASP A 316 -22.71 34.41 -23.89
N GLY A 317 -22.73 33.21 -23.33
CA GLY A 317 -21.66 32.69 -22.46
C GLY A 317 -20.43 32.28 -23.26
N GLY A 318 -19.29 32.13 -22.59
CA GLY A 318 -18.06 31.63 -23.23
C GLY A 318 -18.06 30.11 -23.38
N ASP A 319 -17.40 29.62 -24.42
CA ASP A 319 -17.17 28.18 -24.62
C ASP A 319 -16.11 27.66 -23.64
N GLY A 320 -16.21 26.38 -23.27
CA GLY A 320 -15.18 25.67 -22.54
C GLY A 320 -14.03 25.22 -23.45
N GLY A 321 -12.85 25.06 -22.85
CA GLY A 321 -11.64 24.60 -23.52
C GLY A 321 -11.57 23.10 -23.74
N VAL A 322 -10.72 22.69 -24.69
CA VAL A 322 -10.43 21.27 -24.97
C VAL A 322 -9.44 20.71 -23.95
N THR A 323 -9.63 19.45 -23.56
CA THR A 323 -8.74 18.69 -22.71
C THR A 323 -8.18 17.49 -23.47
N GLU A 324 -6.85 17.29 -23.46
CA GLU A 324 -6.16 16.28 -24.25
C GLU A 324 -5.03 15.60 -23.46
N PHE A 325 -4.82 14.30 -23.72
CA PHE A 325 -3.64 13.57 -23.29
C PHE A 325 -2.89 13.06 -24.53
N GLY A 326 -1.81 13.75 -24.90
CA GLY A 326 -1.04 13.51 -26.11
C GLY A 326 -1.94 13.43 -27.34
N THR A 327 -1.62 12.52 -28.25
CA THR A 327 -2.51 12.16 -29.37
C THR A 327 -3.46 11.01 -29.01
N HIS A 328 -3.56 10.64 -27.73
CA HIS A 328 -4.22 9.39 -27.32
C HIS A 328 -5.72 9.56 -27.15
N CYS A 329 -6.17 10.64 -26.54
CA CYS A 329 -7.58 10.97 -26.37
C CYS A 329 -7.79 12.48 -26.20
N SER A 330 -8.98 12.94 -26.60
CA SER A 330 -9.39 14.34 -26.55
C SER A 330 -10.85 14.46 -26.12
N ALA A 331 -11.14 15.45 -25.28
CA ALA A 331 -12.47 15.81 -24.82
C ALA A 331 -12.67 17.32 -25.03
N ASN A 332 -13.54 17.67 -25.97
CA ASN A 332 -13.85 19.05 -26.30
C ASN A 332 -14.67 19.70 -25.19
N GLY A 333 -14.51 21.01 -25.04
CA GLY A 333 -15.34 21.78 -24.12
C GLY A 333 -16.78 21.94 -24.60
N GLY A 334 -17.67 22.28 -23.68
CA GLY A 334 -19.06 22.60 -24.01
C GLY A 334 -19.21 24.03 -24.54
N GLU A 335 -20.20 24.24 -25.41
CA GLU A 335 -20.50 25.58 -25.94
C GLU A 335 -21.16 26.47 -24.88
N GLY A 336 -20.97 27.78 -25.00
CA GLY A 336 -21.63 28.78 -24.17
C GLY A 336 -23.14 28.83 -24.38
N GLY A 337 -23.87 29.24 -23.34
CA GLY A 337 -25.30 29.53 -23.43
C GLY A 337 -25.60 30.74 -24.32
N THR A 338 -26.84 30.88 -24.78
CA THR A 338 -27.27 32.00 -25.64
C THR A 338 -28.20 32.97 -24.91
N GLU A 339 -28.11 34.26 -25.21
CA GLU A 339 -28.96 35.32 -24.66
C GLU A 339 -30.17 35.64 -25.55
N SER A 340 -31.24 36.17 -24.96
CA SER A 340 -32.21 36.98 -25.71
C SER A 340 -32.95 38.00 -24.87
N LEU A 341 -32.98 39.22 -25.39
CA LEU A 341 -33.80 40.34 -24.95
C LEU A 341 -35.03 40.57 -25.87
N GLY A 342 -36.15 40.98 -25.30
CA GLY A 342 -37.26 41.60 -26.03
C GLY A 342 -38.63 41.45 -25.38
N THR A 343 -39.68 41.85 -26.10
CA THR A 343 -41.06 41.92 -25.58
C THR A 343 -41.94 40.71 -25.96
N GLY A 344 -41.56 39.97 -27.02
CA GLY A 344 -42.29 38.80 -27.53
C GLY A 344 -41.88 37.46 -26.91
N SER A 345 -42.45 36.36 -27.39
CA SER A 345 -42.04 35.01 -26.98
C SER A 345 -40.77 34.55 -27.70
N SER A 346 -39.80 33.97 -26.98
CA SER A 346 -38.63 33.31 -27.57
C SER A 346 -38.15 32.14 -26.71
N GLY A 347 -37.55 31.15 -27.35
CA GLY A 347 -36.89 30.03 -26.69
C GLY A 347 -35.75 29.51 -27.55
N ALA A 348 -34.70 29.02 -26.90
CA ALA A 348 -33.53 28.42 -27.53
C ALA A 348 -32.96 27.35 -26.61
N SER A 349 -32.33 26.32 -27.18
CA SER A 349 -31.56 25.32 -26.42
C SER A 349 -30.40 25.98 -25.67
N GLY A 350 -29.84 25.27 -24.69
CA GLY A 350 -28.54 25.63 -24.14
C GLY A 350 -27.41 25.43 -25.13
N GLY A 351 -26.21 25.81 -24.70
CA GLY A 351 -24.98 25.48 -25.41
C GLY A 351 -24.85 23.97 -25.56
N GLN A 352 -24.34 23.50 -26.69
CA GLN A 352 -24.18 22.08 -26.95
C GLN A 352 -23.11 21.47 -26.04
N GLY A 353 -23.32 20.22 -25.66
CA GLY A 353 -22.30 19.44 -24.95
C GLY A 353 -21.07 19.17 -25.81
N GLY A 354 -19.91 19.20 -25.17
CA GLY A 354 -18.64 18.88 -25.80
C GLY A 354 -18.56 17.40 -26.20
N THR A 355 -17.97 17.14 -27.35
CA THR A 355 -17.73 15.77 -27.85
C THR A 355 -16.43 15.19 -27.30
N ALA A 356 -16.28 13.86 -27.33
CA ALA A 356 -15.04 13.18 -26.93
C ALA A 356 -14.61 12.15 -27.99
N THR A 357 -13.30 11.97 -28.17
CA THR A 357 -12.75 11.05 -29.16
C THR A 357 -11.44 10.41 -28.70
N GLY A 358 -11.07 9.28 -29.33
CA GLY A 358 -9.79 8.60 -29.13
C GLY A 358 -9.73 7.69 -27.90
N GLY A 359 -10.67 7.81 -26.96
CA GLY A 359 -10.80 6.91 -25.81
C GLY A 359 -11.43 5.56 -26.17
N ASP A 360 -11.32 4.61 -25.25
CA ASP A 360 -12.08 3.35 -25.28
C ASP A 360 -13.55 3.61 -24.94
N VAL A 361 -13.79 4.63 -24.11
CA VAL A 361 -15.10 5.20 -23.81
C VAL A 361 -15.07 6.67 -24.20
N ASN A 362 -16.05 7.09 -24.97
CA ASN A 362 -16.24 8.49 -25.36
C ASN A 362 -17.70 8.84 -25.12
N ILE A 363 -17.94 9.85 -24.27
CA ILE A 363 -19.28 10.28 -23.87
C ILE A 363 -19.36 11.78 -24.13
N GLU A 364 -20.37 12.20 -24.87
CA GLU A 364 -20.67 13.62 -25.06
C GLU A 364 -21.19 14.22 -23.75
N GLY A 365 -20.80 15.47 -23.47
CA GLY A 365 -21.41 16.24 -22.39
C GLY A 365 -22.90 16.46 -22.67
N GLN A 366 -23.69 16.69 -21.63
CA GLN A 366 -25.07 17.13 -21.85
C GLN A 366 -25.10 18.58 -22.34
N ASP A 367 -26.03 18.87 -23.23
CA ASP A 367 -26.40 20.24 -23.58
C ASP A 367 -26.87 21.00 -22.34
N GLY A 368 -26.68 22.32 -22.35
CA GLY A 368 -27.29 23.20 -21.37
C GLY A 368 -28.82 23.22 -21.48
N GLY A 369 -29.47 23.55 -20.37
CA GLY A 369 -30.90 23.79 -20.31
C GLY A 369 -31.33 24.93 -21.23
N ALA A 370 -32.50 24.77 -21.83
CA ALA A 370 -33.10 25.80 -22.68
C ALA A 370 -33.51 27.04 -21.88
N ARG A 371 -33.49 28.20 -22.55
CA ARG A 371 -34.11 29.42 -22.04
C ARG A 371 -35.49 29.63 -22.62
N TYR A 372 -36.33 30.36 -21.89
CA TYR A 372 -37.65 30.75 -22.39
C TYR A 372 -38.09 32.10 -21.85
N ARG A 373 -38.63 32.95 -22.72
CA ARG A 373 -39.33 34.19 -22.34
C ARG A 373 -40.65 34.32 -23.08
N ASN A 374 -41.68 34.83 -22.39
CA ASN A 374 -42.97 35.19 -22.96
C ASN A 374 -43.50 36.46 -22.27
N GLY A 375 -43.29 37.61 -22.91
CA GLY A 375 -43.71 38.90 -22.35
C GLY A 375 -45.22 39.11 -22.30
N GLY A 376 -46.01 38.42 -23.13
CA GLY A 376 -47.48 38.48 -23.07
C GLY A 376 -48.08 37.77 -21.85
N ALA A 377 -47.33 36.82 -21.26
CA ALA A 377 -47.73 36.07 -20.07
C ALA A 377 -46.92 36.45 -18.81
N GLY A 378 -45.89 37.29 -18.92
CA GLY A 378 -45.01 37.66 -17.82
C GLY A 378 -44.10 36.52 -17.32
N ILE A 379 -43.73 35.60 -18.22
CA ILE A 379 -43.00 34.37 -17.88
C ILE A 379 -41.58 34.44 -18.44
N VAL A 380 -40.57 34.19 -17.61
CA VAL A 380 -39.16 34.17 -18.01
C VAL A 380 -38.36 33.15 -17.19
N TRP A 381 -37.52 32.36 -17.84
CA TRP A 381 -36.67 31.33 -17.22
C TRP A 381 -35.33 31.23 -17.94
N GLY A 382 -34.25 31.20 -17.15
CA GLY A 382 -32.92 30.81 -17.61
C GLY A 382 -32.73 29.30 -17.53
N GLY A 383 -31.89 28.75 -18.39
CA GLY A 383 -31.61 27.32 -18.44
C GLY A 383 -30.57 26.85 -17.43
N GLY A 384 -30.67 25.62 -16.92
CA GLY A 384 -29.64 25.00 -16.09
C GLY A 384 -28.37 24.64 -16.87
N GLY A 385 -27.26 24.38 -16.20
CA GLY A 385 -26.01 23.95 -16.83
C GLY A 385 -26.03 22.49 -17.28
N GLY A 386 -25.26 22.13 -18.31
CA GLY A 386 -25.08 20.74 -18.71
C GLY A 386 -24.27 19.93 -17.69
N SER A 387 -24.59 18.64 -17.52
CA SER A 387 -23.82 17.70 -16.70
C SER A 387 -22.96 16.75 -17.55
N ASN A 388 -21.89 16.19 -16.96
CA ASN A 388 -21.11 15.09 -17.54
C ASN A 388 -20.78 14.04 -16.46
N GLN A 389 -19.84 13.14 -16.75
CA GLN A 389 -19.47 12.05 -15.86
C GLN A 389 -18.76 12.49 -14.57
N LEU A 390 -18.14 13.68 -14.55
CA LEU A 390 -17.28 14.19 -13.47
C LEU A 390 -17.78 15.51 -12.86
N GLY A 391 -18.83 16.09 -13.43
CA GLY A 391 -19.40 17.35 -13.00
C GLY A 391 -20.90 17.37 -13.22
N VAL A 392 -21.58 18.05 -12.30
CA VAL A 392 -23.03 18.27 -12.36
C VAL A 392 -23.24 19.73 -12.71
N GLY A 393 -23.94 19.97 -13.81
CA GLY A 393 -24.39 21.30 -14.16
C GLY A 393 -25.44 21.79 -13.17
N ASP A 394 -25.56 23.09 -13.03
CA ASP A 394 -26.56 23.65 -12.13
C ASP A 394 -27.99 23.21 -12.53
N ASP A 395 -28.76 22.73 -11.56
CA ASP A 395 -30.21 22.57 -11.66
C ASP A 395 -30.84 23.62 -10.73
N PRO A 396 -31.16 24.82 -11.24
CA PRO A 396 -31.56 25.95 -10.40
C PRO A 396 -32.92 25.75 -9.71
N GLY A 397 -33.55 24.57 -9.89
CA GLY A 397 -34.86 24.23 -9.34
C GLY A 397 -35.98 25.10 -9.92
N PRO A 398 -37.23 24.93 -9.45
CA PRO A 398 -38.33 25.80 -9.83
C PRO A 398 -38.09 27.19 -9.25
N LYS A 399 -37.63 28.11 -10.09
CA LYS A 399 -37.46 29.51 -9.70
C LYS A 399 -38.83 30.11 -9.31
N SER A 400 -38.98 30.57 -8.07
CA SER A 400 -40.30 30.95 -7.51
C SER A 400 -41.04 31.97 -8.39
N PRO A 401 -42.34 31.77 -8.69
CA PRO A 401 -43.17 32.78 -9.33
C PRO A 401 -43.18 34.06 -8.49
N GLY A 402 -42.63 35.16 -9.04
CA GLY A 402 -42.58 36.47 -8.37
C GLY A 402 -41.18 37.02 -8.09
N SER A 403 -40.09 36.28 -8.38
CA SER A 403 -38.77 36.91 -8.45
C SER A 403 -38.69 37.83 -9.66
N THR A 404 -38.06 39.00 -9.49
CA THR A 404 -37.87 39.96 -10.58
C THR A 404 -36.68 39.61 -11.48
N TYR A 405 -35.73 38.81 -10.98
CA TYR A 405 -34.61 38.29 -11.77
C TYR A 405 -34.08 36.97 -11.19
N PHE A 406 -33.18 36.32 -11.94
CA PHE A 406 -32.44 35.14 -11.54
C PHE A 406 -31.00 35.22 -12.05
N LEU A 407 -30.05 34.91 -11.18
CA LEU A 407 -28.66 34.71 -11.57
C LEU A 407 -28.48 33.31 -12.18
N GLY A 408 -27.42 33.15 -12.95
CA GLY A 408 -26.90 31.83 -13.27
C GLY A 408 -25.92 31.36 -12.19
N ASP A 409 -26.02 30.10 -11.80
CA ASP A 409 -25.06 29.48 -10.86
C ASP A 409 -23.93 28.80 -11.63
N ASN A 410 -22.74 28.78 -11.02
CA ASN A 410 -21.56 28.16 -11.63
C ASN A 410 -21.70 26.63 -11.66
N GLY A 411 -21.09 26.00 -12.66
CA GLY A 411 -20.97 24.53 -12.73
C GLY A 411 -20.22 23.95 -11.53
N ASN A 412 -20.60 22.73 -11.11
CA ASN A 412 -19.95 22.02 -10.01
C ASN A 412 -19.17 20.77 -10.51
N GLY A 413 -18.04 20.46 -9.89
CA GLY A 413 -17.16 19.35 -10.28
C GLY A 413 -16.23 19.74 -11.44
N TYR A 414 -16.03 18.85 -12.41
CA TYR A 414 -15.19 19.11 -13.58
C TYR A 414 -15.99 19.07 -14.87
N GLY A 415 -15.78 20.06 -15.73
CA GLY A 415 -16.37 20.13 -17.07
C GLY A 415 -17.89 20.32 -17.12
N SER A 416 -18.57 20.63 -16.03
CA SER A 416 -20.00 20.96 -16.03
C SER A 416 -20.26 22.37 -16.55
N GLY A 417 -21.42 22.57 -17.19
CA GLY A 417 -21.82 23.88 -17.70
C GLY A 417 -22.38 24.81 -16.62
N GLY A 418 -22.30 26.11 -16.85
CA GLY A 418 -22.90 27.14 -15.99
C GLY A 418 -24.37 27.44 -16.33
N GLY A 419 -25.16 27.84 -15.32
CA GLY A 419 -26.57 28.19 -15.48
C GLY A 419 -26.78 29.57 -16.13
N GLY A 420 -27.90 29.73 -16.83
CA GLY A 420 -28.31 30.99 -17.46
C GLY A 420 -29.12 31.91 -16.52
N ALA A 421 -28.94 33.22 -16.69
CA ALA A 421 -29.67 34.25 -15.96
C ALA A 421 -31.03 34.58 -16.60
N ALA A 422 -31.89 35.30 -15.89
CA ALA A 422 -33.17 35.80 -16.44
C ALA A 422 -33.66 37.07 -15.74
N ASN A 423 -34.32 37.95 -16.49
CA ASN A 423 -34.84 39.24 -16.06
C ASN A 423 -36.31 39.43 -16.45
N GLN A 424 -37.14 39.85 -15.48
CA GLN A 424 -38.46 40.46 -15.69
C GLN A 424 -38.29 41.91 -16.21
N PRO A 425 -39.36 42.68 -16.44
CA PRO A 425 -39.24 44.09 -16.83
C PRO A 425 -38.57 44.96 -15.76
N ASN A 426 -37.93 46.03 -16.22
CA ASN A 426 -37.28 47.05 -15.38
C ASN A 426 -36.18 46.49 -14.46
N GLN A 427 -35.31 45.61 -14.97
CA GLN A 427 -34.18 45.05 -14.23
C GLN A 427 -32.83 45.48 -14.82
N ASP A 428 -31.80 45.51 -13.95
CA ASP A 428 -30.40 45.63 -14.37
C ASP A 428 -29.91 44.32 -15.01
N SER A 429 -28.78 44.38 -15.71
CA SER A 429 -28.17 43.19 -16.29
C SER A 429 -27.66 42.22 -15.21
N HIS A 430 -27.85 40.93 -15.40
CA HIS A 430 -27.43 39.88 -14.48
C HIS A 430 -26.59 38.81 -15.16
N ALA A 431 -25.54 38.37 -14.48
CA ALA A 431 -24.61 37.40 -15.03
C ALA A 431 -25.16 35.97 -15.01
N GLY A 432 -24.87 35.23 -16.08
CA GLY A 432 -24.89 33.77 -16.08
C GLY A 432 -23.74 33.23 -15.22
N GLY A 433 -23.79 31.93 -14.93
CA GLY A 433 -22.75 31.24 -14.18
C GLY A 433 -21.60 30.80 -15.06
N ASP A 434 -20.40 30.75 -14.50
CA ASP A 434 -19.23 30.16 -15.14
C ASP A 434 -19.39 28.64 -15.26
N GLY A 435 -18.83 28.04 -16.32
CA GLY A 435 -18.63 26.61 -16.38
C GLY A 435 -17.57 26.13 -15.37
N ALA A 436 -17.38 24.82 -15.29
CA ALA A 436 -16.32 24.20 -14.49
C ALA A 436 -15.11 23.79 -15.35
N PRO A 437 -13.88 23.85 -14.81
CA PRO A 437 -12.67 23.55 -15.56
C PRO A 437 -12.61 22.09 -16.03
N GLY A 438 -11.86 21.86 -17.11
CA GLY A 438 -11.50 20.51 -17.56
C GLY A 438 -10.43 19.89 -16.66
N VAL A 439 -10.24 18.57 -16.80
CA VAL A 439 -9.27 17.81 -15.97
C VAL A 439 -8.74 16.59 -16.70
N VAL A 440 -7.49 16.23 -16.39
CA VAL A 440 -6.85 14.97 -16.78
C VAL A 440 -6.39 14.21 -15.55
N PHE A 441 -6.88 12.99 -15.39
CA PHE A 441 -6.37 12.01 -14.43
C PHE A 441 -5.52 10.98 -15.16
N VAL A 442 -4.30 10.74 -14.66
CA VAL A 442 -3.42 9.66 -15.15
C VAL A 442 -3.13 8.71 -14.00
N THR A 443 -3.68 7.49 -14.07
CA THR A 443 -3.39 6.42 -13.10
C THR A 443 -2.39 5.43 -13.70
N SER A 444 -1.19 5.35 -13.13
CA SER A 444 -0.11 4.47 -13.54
C SER A 444 -0.13 3.14 -12.77
N PHE A 445 -0.02 2.02 -13.50
CA PHE A 445 0.03 0.67 -12.94
C PHE A 445 1.41 0.02 -13.20
N PHE A 446 1.93 -0.77 -12.24
CA PHE A 446 3.30 -1.31 -12.24
C PHE A 446 3.33 -2.84 -12.28
#